data_AF-A0A9E3QDS8-F1
#
_entry.id   AF-A0A9E3QDS8-F1
#
_cell.length_a   1.000
_cell.length_b   1.000
_cell.length_c   1.000
_cell.angle_alpha   90.00
_cell.angle_beta   90.00
_cell.angle_gamma   90.00
#
_symmetry.space_group_name_H-M   'P 1'
#
loop_
_entity.id
_entity.type
_entity.pdbx_description
1 polymer ?
#
loop_
_entity_poly.entity_id
_entity_poly.type
_entity_poly.pdbx_seq_one_letter_code
_entity_poly.pdbx_strand_id
1 'polypeptide(L)' 'MTRDLSEFERLEVVVSLIMRHPYYPGKESVLGECLEDIEARCQAGQISTEQRYRLRTLILGRPAA' A
#
# COMPACT_ATOMS: atom_id res chain seq x y z
N MET A 1 1.51 6.96 -25.67
CA MET A 1 2.72 6.41 -25.02
C MET A 1 2.34 6.05 -23.58
N THR A 2 1.98 4.80 -23.33
CA THR A 2 1.76 4.31 -21.97
C THR A 2 3.12 4.25 -21.28
N ARG A 3 3.36 5.11 -20.28
CA ARG A 3 4.52 4.95 -19.39
C ARG A 3 4.37 3.59 -18.73
N ASP A 4 5.34 2.71 -18.92
CA ASP A 4 5.47 1.52 -18.07
C ASP A 4 5.68 2.00 -16.64
N LEU A 5 4.66 1.80 -15.81
CA LEU A 5 4.74 2.10 -14.38
C LEU A 5 5.75 1.14 -13.75
N SER A 6 6.64 1.67 -12.94
CA SER A 6 7.49 0.88 -12.04
C SER A 6 6.64 0.00 -11.14
N GLU A 7 7.22 -1.09 -10.62
CA GLU A 7 6.52 -2.01 -9.72
C GLU A 7 5.91 -1.27 -8.51
N PHE A 8 6.62 -0.28 -7.99
CA PHE A 8 6.15 0.57 -6.90
C PHE A 8 4.96 1.47 -7.29
N GLU A 9 5.00 2.11 -8.46
CA GLU A 9 3.89 2.94 -8.93
C GLU A 9 2.63 2.10 -9.18
N ARG A 10 2.78 0.86 -9.65
CA ARG A 10 1.65 -0.07 -9.79
C ARG A 10 1.04 -0.39 -8.42
N LEU A 11 1.88 -0.61 -7.41
CA LEU A 11 1.46 -0.82 -6.02
C LEU A 11 0.68 0.38 -5.46
N GLU A 12 1.17 1.60 -5.67
CA GLU A 12 0.48 2.82 -5.21
C GLU A 12 -0.90 2.99 -5.86
N VAL A 13 -1.02 2.72 -7.16
CA VAL A 13 -2.30 2.81 -7.89
C VAL A 13 -3.31 1.81 -7.34
N VAL A 14 -2.91 0.55 -7.13
CA VAL A 14 -3.79 -0.51 -6.62
C VAL A 14 -4.26 -0.18 -5.20
N VAL A 15 -3.35 0.21 -4.30
CA VAL A 15 -3.70 0.57 -2.91
C VAL A 15 -4.65 1.76 -2.88
N SER A 16 -4.42 2.77 -3.73
CA SER A 16 -5.30 3.95 -3.82
C SER A 16 -6.72 3.61 -4.28
N LEU A 17 -6.88 2.65 -5.19
CA LEU A 17 -8.19 2.17 -5.66
C LEU A 17 -8.94 1.42 -4.56
N ILE A 18 -8.26 0.54 -3.82
CA ILE A 18 -8.84 -0.20 -2.69
C ILE A 18 -9.36 0.77 -1.63
N MET A 19 -8.61 1.82 -1.33
CA MET A 19 -9.00 2.82 -0.33
C MET A 19 -10.25 3.60 -0.73
N ARG A 20 -10.39 3.93 -2.03
CA ARG A 20 -11.56 4.65 -2.58
C ARG A 20 -12.82 3.81 -2.66
N HIS A 21 -12.74 2.48 -2.52
CA HIS A 21 -13.90 1.61 -2.58
C HIS A 21 -14.81 1.80 -1.36
N PRO A 22 -16.14 1.87 -1.53
CA PRO A 22 -17.09 1.92 -0.42
C PRO A 22 -16.83 0.77 0.57
N TYR A 23 -17.06 1.06 1.86
CA TYR A 23 -16.83 0.10 2.93
C TYR A 23 -17.55 -1.23 2.65
N TYR A 24 -16.82 -2.33 2.80
CA TYR A 24 -17.36 -3.68 2.71
C TYR A 24 -16.95 -4.46 3.98
N PRO A 25 -17.78 -5.41 4.46
CA PRO A 25 -17.43 -6.25 5.61
C PRO A 25 -16.11 -6.99 5.35
N GLY A 26 -15.15 -6.87 6.27
CA GLY A 26 -13.83 -7.48 6.13
C GLY A 26 -12.75 -6.56 5.54
N LYS A 27 -13.09 -5.34 5.10
CA LYS A 27 -12.10 -4.36 4.60
C LYS A 27 -10.95 -4.15 5.59
N GLU A 28 -11.24 -3.96 6.87
CA GLU A 28 -10.21 -3.77 7.91
C GLU A 28 -9.28 -4.98 8.06
N SER A 29 -9.79 -6.21 7.91
CA SER A 29 -8.97 -7.43 7.94
C SER A 29 -7.99 -7.45 6.77
N VAL A 30 -8.50 -7.17 5.57
CA VAL A 30 -7.70 -7.11 4.35
C VAL A 30 -6.66 -6.00 4.42
N LEU A 31 -7.00 -4.83 4.99
CA LEU A 31 -6.04 -3.75 5.22
C LEU A 31 -4.96 -4.16 6.22
N GLY A 32 -5.32 -4.90 7.28
CA GLY A 32 -4.37 -5.49 8.23
C GLY A 32 -3.38 -6.44 7.57
N GLU A 33 -3.89 -7.40 6.80
CA GLU A 33 -3.06 -8.33 6.01
C GLU A 33 -2.14 -7.59 5.04
N CYS A 34 -2.63 -6.53 4.37
CA CYS A 34 -1.81 -5.71 3.49
C CYS A 34 -0.66 -5.00 4.24
N LEU A 35 -0.88 -4.55 5.47
CA LEU A 35 0.16 -3.92 6.29
C LEU A 35 1.24 -4.92 6.71
N GLU A 36 0.84 -6.15 7.03
CA GLU A 36 1.77 -7.25 7.33
C GLU A 36 2.62 -7.61 6.11
N ASP A 37 2.01 -7.69 4.94
CA ASP A 37 2.69 -7.99 3.67
C ASP A 37 3.72 -6.91 3.30
N ILE A 38 3.39 -5.64 3.53
CA ILE A 38 4.31 -4.50 3.34
C ILE A 38 5.51 -4.60 4.29
N GLU A 39 5.27 -4.96 5.55
CA GLU A 39 6.35 -5.11 6.54
C GLU A 39 7.27 -6.28 6.17
N ALA A 40 6.71 -7.42 5.75
CA ALA A 40 7.46 -8.58 5.29
C ALA A 40 8.34 -8.25 4.06
N ARG A 41 7.80 -7.54 3.07
CA ARG A 41 8.55 -7.10 1.88
C ARG A 41 9.69 -6.14 2.23
N CYS A 42 9.50 -5.27 3.23
CA CYS A 42 10.55 -4.38 3.69
C CYS A 42 11.66 -5.15 4.42
N GLN A 43 11.29 -6.11 5.29
CA GLN A 43 12.25 -6.97 5.98
C GLN A 43 13.05 -7.84 5.00
N ALA A 44 12.42 -8.29 3.91
CA ALA A 44 13.06 -9.02 2.83
C ALA A 44 13.93 -8.13 1.91
N GLY A 45 13.97 -6.81 2.12
CA GLY A 45 14.73 -5.86 1.30
C GLY A 45 14.15 -5.64 -0.11
N GLN A 46 12.91 -6.07 -0.37
CA GLN A 46 12.23 -5.93 -1.66
C GLN A 46 11.71 -4.50 -1.87
N ILE A 47 11.43 -3.79 -0.76
CA ILE A 47 11.09 -2.37 -0.76
C ILE A 47 11.93 -1.65 0.29
N SER A 48 12.20 -0.37 0.06
CA SER A 48 12.93 0.48 1.00
C SER A 48 12.05 0.94 2.16
N THR A 49 12.68 1.43 3.23
CA THR A 49 11.98 2.04 4.38
C THR A 49 11.07 3.20 3.96
N GLU A 50 11.49 4.00 2.99
CA GLU A 50 10.73 5.11 2.43
C GLU A 50 9.49 4.63 1.65
N GLN A 51 9.65 3.58 0.83
CA GLN A 51 8.55 2.96 0.10
C GLN A 51 7.53 2.32 1.06
N ARG A 52 8.00 1.62 2.09
CA ARG A 52 7.17 1.06 3.16
C ARG A 52 6.35 2.16 3.85
N TYR A 53 6.98 3.28 4.18
CA TYR A 53 6.33 4.41 4.84
C TYR A 53 5.20 5.00 3.98
N ARG A 54 5.44 5.20 2.68
CA ARG A 54 4.42 5.70 1.74
C ARG A 54 3.22 4.76 1.63
N LEU A 55 3.47 3.46 1.45
CA LEU A 55 2.41 2.45 1.33
C LEU A 55 1.54 2.36 2.60
N ARG A 56 2.16 2.42 3.79
CA ARG A 56 1.42 2.46 5.07
C ARG A 56 0.56 3.72 5.20
N THR A 57 1.09 4.87 4.79
CA THR A 57 0.35 6.15 4.82
C THR A 57 -0.89 6.09 3.93
N LEU A 58 -0.78 5.47 2.74
CA LEU A 58 -1.90 5.27 1.83
C LEU A 58 -2.99 4.37 2.45
N ILE A 59 -2.60 3.25 3.07
CA ILE A 59 -3.54 2.29 3.68
C ILE A 59 -4.23 2.89 4.91
N LEU A 60 -3.48 3.55 5.79
CA LEU A 60 -4.01 4.08 7.04
C LEU A 60 -4.79 5.39 6.86
N GLY A 61 -4.76 5.98 5.66
CA GLY A 61 -5.46 7.23 5.33
C GLY A 61 -5.02 8.44 6.15
N ARG A 62 -3.89 8.34 6.88
CA ARG A 62 -3.43 9.35 7.81
C ARG A 62 -2.07 9.86 7.33
N PRO A 63 -1.95 11.11 6.84
CA PRO A 63 -0.63 11.71 6.68
C PRO A 63 0.02 11.74 8.06
N ALA A 64 1.27 11.27 8.16
CA ALA A 64 1.99 11.44 9.41
C ALA A 64 2.14 12.93 9.67
N ALA A 65 1.65 13.36 10.84
CA ALA A 65 2.02 14.63 11.43
C ALA A 65 3.41 14.53 12.06
#